data_AF-A0A2E7H2S3-F1
#
_entry.id   AF-A0A2E7H2S3-F1
#
_cell.length_a   1.000
_cell.length_b   1.000
_cell.length_c   1.000
_cell.angle_alpha   90.00
_cell.angle_beta   90.00
_cell.angle_gamma   90.00
#
_symmetry.space_group_name_H-M   'P 1'
#
loop_
_entity.id
_entity.type
_entity.pdbx_description
1 polymer ?
#
loop_
_entity_poly.entity_id
_entity_poly.type
_entity_poly.pdbx_seq_one_letter_code
_entity_poly.pdbx_strand_id
1 'polypeptide(L)' 'MNKFTVFTRTWWRENPDWPDGLEPCIGPKRTIGRCQTIGQAREMCRQYNQTTGQTKANRRLSRKAEFTED' A
#
# COMPACT_ATOMS: atom_id res chain seq x y z
N MET A 1 13.89 18.91 4.72
CA MET A 1 14.05 17.76 3.80
C MET A 1 13.40 16.56 4.44
N ASN A 2 12.46 15.91 3.74
CA ASN A 2 11.91 14.63 4.18
C ASN A 2 12.75 13.55 3.50
N LYS A 3 13.03 12.45 4.22
CA LYS A 3 13.87 11.36 3.71
C LYS A 3 13.05 10.18 3.19
N PHE A 4 11.81 10.05 3.64
CA PHE A 4 10.98 8.92 3.29
C PHE A 4 9.59 9.36 2.83
N THR A 5 9.16 8.81 1.70
CA THR A 5 7.79 8.92 1.19
C THR A 5 7.04 7.62 1.44
N VAL A 6 5.92 7.71 2.17
CA VAL A 6 5.00 6.59 2.41
C VAL A 6 3.88 6.65 1.39
N PHE A 7 3.60 5.54 0.73
CA PHE A 7 2.58 5.43 -0.31
C PHE A 7 1.81 4.12 -0.19
N THR A 8 0.68 4.05 -0.88
CA THR A 8 -0.11 2.83 -1.03
C THR A 8 -0.14 2.39 -2.47
N ARG A 9 -0.20 1.08 -2.72
CA ARG A 9 -0.46 0.49 -4.04
C ARG A 9 -1.18 -0.84 -3.89
N THR A 10 -1.82 -1.29 -4.96
CA THR A 10 -2.39 -2.64 -5.06
C THR A 10 -1.37 -3.58 -5.71
N TRP A 11 -1.50 -4.86 -5.41
CA TRP A 11 -0.72 -5.92 -6.06
C TRP A 11 -1.56 -6.79 -7.00
N TRP A 12 -2.88 -6.61 -6.93
CA TRP A 12 -3.86 -7.31 -7.76
C TRP A 12 -4.80 -6.30 -8.42
N ARG A 13 -5.31 -6.69 -9.59
CA ARG A 13 -6.50 -6.10 -10.20
C ARG A 13 -7.60 -7.16 -10.30
N GLU A 14 -8.86 -6.72 -10.32
CA GLU A 14 -9.97 -7.65 -10.55
C GLU A 14 -9.98 -8.09 -12.02
N ASN A 15 -9.98 -9.40 -12.23
CA ASN A 15 -10.09 -10.02 -13.54
C ASN A 15 -10.80 -11.38 -13.39
N PRO A 16 -12.07 -11.51 -13.82
CA PRO A 16 -12.84 -12.75 -13.70
C PRO A 16 -12.23 -13.96 -14.40
N ASP A 17 -11.37 -13.74 -15.40
CA ASP A 17 -10.73 -14.80 -16.19
C ASP A 17 -9.49 -15.39 -15.50
N TRP A 18 -9.09 -14.86 -14.34
CA TRP A 18 -7.96 -15.33 -13.55
C TRP A 18 -8.43 -16.16 -12.34
N PRO A 19 -7.57 -17.05 -11.80
CA PRO A 19 -7.83 -17.71 -10.53
C PRO A 19 -8.25 -16.72 -9.44
N ASP A 20 -9.32 -17.04 -8.71
CA ASP A 20 -9.93 -16.20 -7.66
C ASP A 20 -10.44 -14.82 -8.11
N GLY A 21 -10.50 -14.58 -9.42
CA GLY A 21 -10.86 -13.30 -10.01
C GLY A 21 -9.79 -12.22 -9.82
N LEU A 22 -8.52 -12.61 -9.61
CA LEU A 22 -7.41 -11.70 -9.29
C LEU A 22 -6.20 -11.94 -10.19
N GLU A 23 -5.81 -10.90 -10.92
CA GLU A 23 -4.63 -10.90 -11.77
C GLU A 23 -3.49 -10.11 -11.11
N PRO A 24 -2.24 -10.64 -11.09
CA PRO A 24 -1.07 -9.90 -10.62
C PRO A 24 -0.91 -8.61 -11.42
N CYS A 25 -1.07 -7.47 -10.75
CA CYS A 25 -0.95 -6.17 -11.39
C CYS A 25 -0.53 -5.13 -10.35
N ILE A 26 0.68 -4.60 -10.51
CA ILE A 26 1.19 -3.54 -9.65
C ILE A 26 0.43 -2.25 -9.97
N GLY A 27 -0.38 -1.80 -9.01
CA GLY A 27 -1.14 -0.56 -9.13
C GLY A 27 -0.29 0.70 -8.93
N PRO A 28 -0.86 1.88 -9.21
CA PRO A 28 -0.15 3.15 -9.05
C PRO A 28 0.16 3.43 -7.57
N LYS A 29 1.31 4.06 -7.32
CA LYS A 29 1.66 4.57 -6.00
C LYS A 29 0.81 5.80 -5.68
N ARG A 30 0.14 5.80 -4.53
CA ARG A 30 -0.57 6.97 -3.98
C ARG A 30 0.06 7.36 -2.66
N THR A 31 0.75 8.50 -2.62
CA THR A 31 1.38 9.03 -1.41
C THR A 31 0.35 9.28 -0.32
N ILE A 32 0.66 8.83 0.90
CA ILE A 32 -0.16 9.05 2.09
C ILE A 32 0.56 9.88 3.16
N GLY A 33 1.88 10.02 3.08
CA GLY A 33 2.65 10.81 4.03
C GLY A 33 4.14 10.89 3.68
N ARG A 34 4.86 11.77 4.37
CA ARG A 34 6.32 11.88 4.28
C ARG A 34 6.90 12.09 5.68
N CYS A 35 8.11 11.59 5.93
CA CYS A 35 8.77 11.71 7.23
C CYS A 35 10.30 11.70 7.12
N GLN A 36 10.97 11.83 8.27
CA GLN A 36 12.42 11.95 8.33
C GLN A 36 13.12 10.67 8.80
N THR A 37 12.42 9.81 9.54
CA THR A 37 13.02 8.60 10.12
C THR A 37 12.33 7.33 9.62
N ILE A 38 13.10 6.25 9.53
CA ILE A 38 12.57 4.93 9.16
C ILE A 38 11.52 4.44 10.18
N GLY A 39 11.67 4.81 11.46
CA GLY A 39 10.70 4.48 12.51
C GLY A 39 9.33 5.11 12.24
N GLN A 40 9.31 6.40 11.86
CA GLN A 40 8.08 7.09 11.47
C GLN A 40 7.46 6.47 10.19
N ALA A 41 8.29 6.13 9.20
CA ALA A 41 7.84 5.49 7.97
C ALA A 41 7.15 4.14 8.25
N ARG A 42 7.80 3.28 9.06
CA ARG A 42 7.26 1.99 9.48
C ARG A 42 5.96 2.15 10.27
N GLU A 43 5.90 3.13 11.16
CA GLU A 43 4.71 3.37 11.97
C GLU A 43 3.52 3.81 11.10
N MET A 44 3.74 4.73 10.15
CA MET A 44 2.69 5.13 9.19
C MET A 44 2.20 3.94 8.36
N CYS A 45 3.10 3.08 7.88
CA CYS A 45 2.72 1.87 7.17
C CYS A 45 1.89 0.93 8.07
N ARG A 46 2.32 0.72 9.31
CA ARG A 46 1.63 -0.14 10.28
C ARG A 46 0.20 0.36 10.53
N GLN A 47 0.05 1.64 10.85
CA GLN A 47 -1.25 2.26 11.11
C GLN A 47 -2.19 2.11 9.91
N TYR A 48 -1.73 2.43 8.69
CA TYR A 48 -2.54 2.24 7.49
C TYR A 48 -2.94 0.77 7.30
N ASN A 49 -1.98 -0.16 7.39
CA ASN A 49 -2.21 -1.58 7.12
C ASN A 49 -3.13 -2.24 8.16
N GLN A 50 -3.15 -1.75 9.40
CA GLN A 50 -4.03 -2.24 10.46
C GLN A 50 -5.43 -1.60 10.43
N THR A 51 -5.59 -0.46 9.76
CA THR A 51 -6.86 0.27 9.69
C THR A 51 -7.43 0.20 8.27
N THR A 52 -7.09 1.17 7.41
CA THR A 52 -7.59 1.29 6.04
C THR A 52 -7.28 0.06 5.19
N GLY A 53 -6.11 -0.56 5.38
CA GLY A 53 -5.72 -1.79 4.67
C GLY A 53 -6.63 -3.00 4.96
N GLN A 54 -7.41 -2.98 6.05
CA GLN A 54 -8.29 -4.07 6.44
C GLN A 54 -9.70 -4.00 5.83
N THR A 55 -10.04 -3.03 4.98
CA THR A 55 -11.33 -3.09 4.28
C THR A 55 -11.38 -4.32 3.35
N LYS A 56 -12.58 -4.85 3.08
CA LYS A 56 -12.75 -6.02 2.18
C LYS A 56 -12.11 -5.80 0.81
N ALA A 57 -12.34 -4.62 0.21
CA ALA A 57 -11.76 -4.24 -1.07
C ALA A 57 -10.22 -4.15 -1.02
N ASN A 58 -9.67 -3.52 0.02
CA ASN A 58 -8.21 -3.37 0.15
C ASN A 58 -7.53 -4.72 0.43
N ARG A 59 -8.12 -5.58 1.26
CA ARG A 59 -7.62 -6.94 1.46
C ARG A 59 -7.65 -7.76 0.17
N ARG A 60 -8.75 -7.70 -0.59
CA ARG A 60 -8.90 -8.39 -1.88
C ARG A 60 -7.83 -7.98 -2.89
N LEU A 61 -7.51 -6.69 -2.97
CA LEU A 61 -6.51 -6.17 -3.91
C LEU A 61 -5.08 -6.10 -3.34
N SER A 62 -4.88 -6.63 -2.13
CA SER A 62 -3.64 -6.48 -1.35
C SER A 62 -3.13 -5.03 -1.34
N ARG A 63 -4.03 -4.07 -1.11
CA ARG A 63 -3.68 -2.66 -1.01
C ARG A 63 -2.97 -2.39 0.31
N LYS A 64 -1.66 -2.20 0.25
CA LYS A 64 -0.81 -1.99 1.42
C LYS A 64 -0.06 -0.67 1.34
N ALA A 65 0.27 -0.13 2.51
CA ALA A 65 1.23 0.96 2.66
C ALA A 65 2.65 0.42 2.69
N GLU A 66 3.51 1.09 1.93
CA GLU A 66 4.94 0.86 1.76
C GLU A 66 5.66 2.22 1.78
N PHE A 67 6.98 2.25 1.91
CA PHE A 67 7.75 3.49 1.86
C PHE A 67 9.01 3.34 1.02
N THR A 68 9.50 4.46 0.49
CA THR A 68 10.79 4.59 -0.20
C THR A 68 11.61 5.68 0.48
N GLU A 69 12.93 5.57 0.40
CA GLU A 69 13.81 6.70 0.63
C GLU A 69 13.75 7.63 -0.60
N ASP A 70 13.78 8.94 -0.38
CA ASP A 70 13.76 9.99 -1.41
C ASP A 70 15.17 10.30 -1.92
#